data_AF-A0A0Z8KYC2-F1
#
_entry.id   AF-A0A0Z8KYC2-F1
#
_cell.length_a   1.000
_cell.length_b   1.000
_cell.length_c   1.000
_cell.angle_alpha   90.00
_cell.angle_beta   90.00
_cell.angle_gamma   90.00
#
_symmetry.space_group_name_H-M   'P 1'
#
loop_
_entity.id
_entity.type
_entity.pdbx_description
1 polymer ?
#
loop_
_entity_poly.entity_id
_entity_poly.type
_entity_poly.pdbx_seq_one_letter_code
_entity_poly.pdbx_strand_id
1 'polypeptide(L)'
;MQPTYNIDNPNLSYEAKQELWETGFGLQKADGLTPSVYMEELADRQARGEYTYEQVYEEITKYHQSTDASTQEADLVSLRIVEMLSQNGFSLRPPTLLHIHKELFQGVFDSNIPVGKYRTVNITKNEPVLKGDTVIYSDFPLIAATLDYDFQQERDFSMLD
;
A
#
# COMPACT_ATOMS: atom_id res chain seq x y z
N MET A 1 23.77 -24.73 13.69
CA MET A 1 23.61 -23.46 14.42
C MET A 1 22.15 -23.07 14.33
N GLN A 2 21.48 -22.85 15.45
CA GLN A 2 20.16 -22.21 15.46
C GLN A 2 20.35 -20.73 15.12
N PRO A 3 19.55 -20.13 14.22
CA PRO A 3 19.64 -18.70 13.93
C PRO A 3 19.37 -17.87 15.21
N THR A 4 20.11 -16.77 15.39
CA THR A 4 20.04 -15.89 16.57
C THR A 4 19.02 -14.76 16.41
N TYR A 5 18.14 -14.83 15.41
CA TYR A 5 17.15 -13.80 15.11
C TYR A 5 15.74 -14.40 15.14
N ASN A 6 14.78 -13.59 15.56
CA ASN A 6 13.36 -13.92 15.49
C ASN A 6 12.85 -13.52 14.11
N ILE A 7 12.10 -14.41 13.45
CA ILE A 7 11.34 -14.05 12.26
C ILE A 7 10.17 -13.20 12.74
N ASP A 8 10.04 -12.03 12.17
CA ASP A 8 8.89 -11.18 12.41
C ASP A 8 7.64 -11.82 11.77
N ASN A 9 6.86 -12.48 12.61
CA ASN A 9 5.59 -13.07 12.27
C ASN A 9 4.71 -12.97 13.53
N PRO A 10 4.20 -11.77 13.84
CA PRO A 10 3.42 -11.58 15.05
C PRO A 10 2.17 -12.45 14.95
N ASN A 11 1.97 -13.31 15.94
CA ASN A 11 0.72 -14.00 16.10
C ASN A 11 -0.32 -12.99 16.60
N LEU A 12 -0.87 -12.21 15.67
CA LEU A 12 -1.87 -11.17 15.93
C LEU A 12 -3.19 -11.82 16.34
N SER A 13 -3.89 -11.19 17.30
CA SER A 13 -5.23 -11.60 17.67
C SER A 13 -6.22 -11.40 16.52
N TYR A 14 -7.41 -11.99 16.63
CA TYR A 14 -8.48 -11.78 15.66
C TYR A 14 -8.83 -10.28 15.53
N GLU A 15 -8.97 -9.60 16.66
CA GLU A 15 -9.32 -8.17 16.72
C GLU A 15 -8.26 -7.31 16.04
N ALA A 16 -6.97 -7.58 16.32
CA ALA A 16 -5.87 -6.86 15.67
C ALA A 16 -5.87 -7.07 14.15
N LYS A 17 -6.13 -8.30 13.68
CA LYS A 17 -6.24 -8.56 12.23
C LYS A 17 -7.46 -7.87 11.61
N GLN A 18 -8.60 -7.84 12.31
CA GLN A 18 -9.78 -7.10 11.83
C GLN A 18 -9.49 -5.61 11.68
N GLU A 19 -8.86 -4.98 12.68
CA GLU A 19 -8.49 -3.56 12.61
C GLU A 19 -7.55 -3.27 11.42
N LEU A 20 -6.62 -4.18 11.14
CA LEU A 20 -5.76 -4.06 9.95
C LEU A 20 -6.56 -4.15 8.65
N TRP A 21 -7.49 -5.10 8.53
CA TRP A 21 -8.37 -5.23 7.36
C TRP A 21 -9.26 -4.01 7.17
N GLU A 22 -9.88 -3.51 8.24
CA GLU A 22 -10.66 -2.28 8.21
C GLU A 22 -9.82 -1.08 7.77
N THR A 23 -8.57 -0.99 8.22
CA THR A 23 -7.61 0.02 7.76
C THR A 23 -7.31 -0.13 6.27
N GLY A 24 -7.03 -1.35 5.81
CA GLY A 24 -6.76 -1.67 4.41
C GLY A 24 -7.91 -1.30 3.48
N PHE A 25 -9.15 -1.58 3.88
CA PHE A 25 -10.36 -1.21 3.14
C PHE A 25 -10.65 0.29 3.21
N GLY A 26 -10.46 0.91 4.38
CA GLY A 26 -10.63 2.35 4.59
C GLY A 26 -9.71 3.18 3.70
N LEU A 27 -8.47 2.73 3.49
CA LEU A 27 -7.52 3.38 2.58
C LEU A 27 -7.96 3.31 1.11
N GLN A 28 -8.58 2.21 0.67
CA GLN A 28 -9.14 2.15 -0.70
C GLN A 28 -10.31 3.13 -0.89
N LYS A 29 -11.14 3.27 0.14
CA LYS A 29 -12.27 4.20 0.12
C LYS A 29 -11.83 5.66 -0.02
N ALA A 30 -10.65 6.03 0.48
CA ALA A 30 -10.09 7.36 0.29
C ALA A 30 -9.84 7.69 -1.20
N ASP A 31 -9.56 6.67 -2.01
CA ASP A 31 -9.41 6.76 -3.46
C ASP A 31 -10.72 6.51 -4.23
N GLY A 32 -11.85 6.37 -3.51
CA GLY A 32 -13.16 6.09 -4.11
C GLY A 32 -13.33 4.65 -4.60
N LEU A 33 -12.43 3.75 -4.21
CA LEU A 33 -12.48 2.34 -4.55
C LEU A 33 -13.23 1.54 -3.47
N THR A 34 -13.81 0.41 -3.85
CA THR A 34 -14.52 -0.48 -2.92
C THR A 34 -14.11 -1.92 -3.21
N PRO A 35 -13.62 -2.67 -2.20
CA PRO A 35 -13.34 -4.10 -2.33
C PRO A 35 -14.58 -4.91 -2.74
N SER A 36 -14.37 -6.09 -3.31
CA SER A 36 -15.44 -7.04 -3.56
C SER A 36 -16.00 -7.62 -2.27
N VAL A 37 -17.27 -8.03 -2.29
CA VAL A 37 -17.88 -8.81 -1.20
C VAL A 37 -17.08 -10.08 -0.90
N TYR A 38 -16.52 -10.70 -1.95
CA TYR A 38 -15.69 -11.89 -1.77
C TYR A 38 -14.40 -11.59 -0.99
N MET A 39 -13.80 -10.42 -1.20
CA MET A 39 -12.65 -9.99 -0.41
C MET A 39 -12.98 -9.74 1.07
N GLU A 40 -14.17 -9.18 1.36
CA GLU A 40 -14.65 -9.02 2.73
C GLU A 40 -14.81 -10.38 3.44
N GLU A 41 -15.35 -11.39 2.74
CA GLU A 41 -15.45 -12.76 3.25
C GLU A 41 -14.07 -13.38 3.51
N LEU A 42 -13.13 -13.24 2.57
CA LEU A 42 -11.75 -13.74 2.72
C LEU A 42 -11.03 -13.05 3.88
N ALA A 43 -11.24 -11.75 4.08
CA ALA A 43 -10.66 -10.98 5.17
C ALA A 43 -11.11 -11.48 6.56
N ASP A 44 -12.40 -11.73 6.78
CA ASP A 44 -12.88 -12.28 8.07
C ASP A 44 -12.30 -13.68 8.32
N ARG A 45 -12.26 -14.54 7.30
CA ARG A 45 -11.68 -15.89 7.41
C ARG A 45 -10.18 -15.86 7.69
N GLN A 46 -9.45 -14.94 7.06
CA GLN A 46 -8.04 -14.71 7.33
C GLN A 46 -7.83 -14.21 8.76
N ALA A 47 -8.65 -13.24 9.21
CA ALA A 47 -8.60 -12.74 10.58
C ALA A 47 -8.82 -13.86 11.60
N ARG A 48 -9.75 -14.79 11.34
CA ARG A 48 -10.00 -15.99 12.17
C ARG A 48 -8.86 -17.02 12.14
N GLY A 49 -7.90 -16.87 11.24
CA GLY A 49 -6.78 -17.80 11.05
C GLY A 49 -7.12 -19.00 10.18
N GLU A 50 -8.24 -18.98 9.47
CA GLU A 50 -8.62 -20.05 8.52
C GLU A 50 -7.79 -19.97 7.23
N TYR A 51 -7.33 -18.77 6.87
CA TYR A 51 -6.53 -18.48 5.68
C TYR A 51 -5.22 -17.78 6.05
N THR A 52 -4.15 -18.09 5.33
CA THR A 52 -2.94 -17.25 5.27
C THR A 52 -3.12 -16.13 4.24
N TYR A 53 -2.28 -15.09 4.31
CA TYR A 53 -2.28 -14.03 3.29
C TYR A 53 -2.03 -14.57 1.88
N GLU A 54 -1.13 -15.55 1.73
CA GLU A 54 -0.86 -16.23 0.46
C GLU A 54 -2.11 -16.95 -0.08
N GLN A 55 -2.86 -17.62 0.79
CA GLN A 55 -4.12 -18.28 0.37
C GLN A 55 -5.18 -17.26 -0.05
N VAL A 56 -5.29 -16.11 0.64
CA VAL A 56 -6.18 -15.01 0.21
C VAL A 56 -5.75 -14.49 -1.16
N TYR A 57 -4.44 -14.29 -1.39
CA TYR A 57 -3.89 -13.87 -2.68
C TYR A 57 -4.26 -14.85 -3.81
N GLU A 58 -4.11 -16.15 -3.58
CA GLU A 58 -4.46 -17.17 -4.56
C GLU A 58 -5.94 -17.14 -4.91
N GLU A 59 -6.82 -17.08 -3.91
CA GLU A 59 -8.27 -17.06 -4.12
C GLU A 59 -8.72 -15.80 -4.87
N ILE A 60 -8.23 -14.62 -4.46
CA ILE A 60 -8.63 -13.37 -5.11
C ILE A 60 -8.07 -13.25 -6.53
N THR A 61 -6.88 -13.81 -6.78
CA THR A 61 -6.31 -13.90 -8.13
C THR A 61 -7.18 -14.77 -9.03
N LYS A 62 -7.63 -15.95 -8.54
CA LYS A 62 -8.54 -16.83 -9.29
C LYS A 62 -9.90 -16.18 -9.54
N TYR A 63 -10.42 -15.46 -8.54
CA TYR A 63 -11.68 -14.73 -8.65
C TYR A 63 -11.66 -13.71 -9.81
N HIS A 64 -10.61 -12.89 -9.88
CA HIS A 64 -10.44 -11.86 -10.93
C HIS A 64 -10.07 -12.42 -12.31
N GLN A 65 -9.65 -13.68 -12.42
CA GLN A 65 -9.50 -14.35 -13.72
C GLN A 65 -10.85 -14.74 -14.35
N SER A 66 -11.88 -14.90 -13.53
CA SER A 66 -13.19 -15.45 -13.96
C SER A 66 -14.35 -14.46 -13.78
N THR A 67 -14.08 -13.30 -13.19
CA THR A 67 -15.07 -12.26 -12.85
C THR A 67 -14.63 -10.90 -13.41
N ASP A 68 -15.52 -9.91 -13.37
CA ASP A 68 -15.19 -8.52 -13.69
C ASP A 68 -14.07 -7.97 -12.79
N ALA A 69 -13.09 -7.31 -13.40
CA ALA A 69 -11.89 -6.83 -12.74
C ALA A 69 -12.06 -5.46 -12.05
N SER A 70 -13.30 -4.93 -11.98
CA SER A 70 -13.56 -3.58 -11.46
C SER A 70 -13.17 -3.38 -9.99
N THR A 71 -13.12 -4.45 -9.18
CA THR A 71 -12.65 -4.39 -7.78
C THR A 71 -11.23 -4.93 -7.60
N GLN A 72 -10.57 -5.35 -8.68
CA GLN A 72 -9.27 -6.05 -8.61
C GLN A 72 -8.18 -5.21 -7.92
N GLU A 73 -8.12 -3.92 -8.25
CA GLU A 73 -7.19 -3.01 -7.60
C GLU A 73 -7.46 -2.92 -6.09
N ALA A 74 -8.71 -2.63 -5.70
CA ALA A 74 -9.09 -2.49 -4.30
C ALA A 74 -8.76 -3.76 -3.49
N ASP A 75 -9.09 -4.93 -4.04
CA ASP A 75 -8.87 -6.19 -3.36
C ASP A 75 -7.37 -6.47 -3.17
N LEU A 76 -6.58 -6.42 -4.25
CA LEU A 76 -5.15 -6.72 -4.18
C LEU A 76 -4.40 -5.72 -3.29
N VAL A 77 -4.70 -4.43 -3.43
CA VAL A 77 -4.02 -3.38 -2.66
C VAL A 77 -4.40 -3.49 -1.18
N SER A 78 -5.65 -3.79 -0.83
CA SER A 78 -6.04 -4.02 0.57
C SER A 78 -5.28 -5.18 1.21
N LEU A 79 -5.15 -6.33 0.53
CA LEU A 79 -4.36 -7.45 1.04
C LEU A 79 -2.92 -7.04 1.33
N ARG A 80 -2.29 -6.32 0.39
CA ARG A 80 -0.91 -5.87 0.50
C ARG A 80 -0.73 -4.88 1.65
N ILE A 81 -1.67 -3.96 1.85
CA ILE A 81 -1.65 -3.06 3.01
C ILE A 81 -1.68 -3.85 4.30
N VAL A 82 -2.61 -4.81 4.44
CA VAL A 82 -2.75 -5.60 5.68
C VAL A 82 -1.50 -6.41 5.96
N GLU A 83 -0.94 -7.07 4.94
CA GLU A 83 0.29 -7.84 5.08
C GLU A 83 1.46 -6.95 5.54
N MET A 84 1.61 -5.76 4.95
CA MET A 84 2.66 -4.81 5.34
C MET A 84 2.47 -4.25 6.75
N LEU A 85 1.23 -3.90 7.14
CA LEU A 85 0.94 -3.40 8.49
C LEU A 85 1.08 -4.49 9.56
N SER A 86 0.97 -5.76 9.18
CA SER A 86 1.19 -6.89 10.08
C SER A 86 2.68 -7.16 10.36
N GLN A 87 3.59 -6.46 9.70
CA GLN A 87 5.04 -6.64 9.82
C GLN A 87 5.71 -5.41 10.47
N ASN A 88 6.71 -5.69 11.30
CA ASN A 88 7.67 -4.75 11.86
C ASN A 88 8.84 -4.55 10.89
N GLY A 89 8.65 -3.71 9.87
CA GLY A 89 9.69 -3.42 8.88
C GLY A 89 9.78 -1.95 8.44
N PHE A 90 8.90 -1.09 8.96
CA PHE A 90 8.81 0.28 8.49
C PHE A 90 10.03 1.12 8.89
N SER A 91 10.53 1.91 7.94
CA SER A 91 11.51 2.95 8.21
C SER A 91 11.17 4.20 7.41
N LEU A 92 11.19 5.38 8.04
CA LEU A 92 10.86 6.63 7.37
C LEU A 92 12.03 7.09 6.49
N ARG A 93 12.14 6.54 5.27
CA ARG A 93 13.19 6.87 4.28
C ARG A 93 12.66 6.80 2.84
N PRO A 94 13.24 7.55 1.88
CA PRO A 94 12.81 7.50 0.49
C PRO A 94 12.79 6.10 -0.15
N PRO A 95 13.77 5.19 0.10
CA PRO A 95 13.70 3.82 -0.41
C PRO A 95 12.48 3.05 0.11
N THR A 96 12.04 3.30 1.35
CA THR A 96 10.84 2.67 1.91
C THR A 96 9.59 3.16 1.19
N LEU A 97 9.50 4.45 0.83
CA LEU A 97 8.39 4.97 0.01
C LEU A 97 8.31 4.26 -1.36
N LEU A 98 9.44 4.12 -2.05
CA LEU A 98 9.48 3.40 -3.34
C LEU A 98 9.13 1.92 -3.18
N HIS A 99 9.60 1.28 -2.11
CA HIS A 99 9.27 -0.11 -1.81
C HIS A 99 7.77 -0.27 -1.55
N ILE A 100 7.17 0.56 -0.69
CA ILE A 100 5.73 0.57 -0.43
C ILE A 100 4.96 0.73 -1.74
N HIS A 101 5.30 1.73 -2.55
CA HIS A 101 4.65 1.93 -3.84
C HIS A 101 4.77 0.68 -4.75
N LYS A 102 5.91 0.00 -4.72
CA LYS A 102 6.10 -1.23 -5.50
C LYS A 102 5.19 -2.35 -4.99
N GLU A 103 5.24 -2.64 -3.70
CA GLU A 103 4.46 -3.72 -3.10
C GLU A 103 2.97 -3.51 -3.34
N LEU A 104 2.46 -2.30 -3.10
CA LEU A 104 1.05 -1.98 -3.30
C LEU A 104 0.59 -2.17 -4.75
N PHE A 105 1.36 -1.69 -5.73
CA PHE A 105 0.86 -1.51 -7.10
C PHE A 105 1.50 -2.41 -8.15
N GLN A 106 2.42 -3.30 -7.78
CA GLN A 106 3.02 -4.22 -8.75
C GLN A 106 1.96 -5.11 -9.40
N GLY A 107 1.87 -5.07 -10.72
CA GLY A 107 0.89 -5.84 -11.51
C GLY A 107 -0.54 -5.30 -11.46
N VAL A 108 -0.77 -4.13 -10.86
CA VAL A 108 -2.09 -3.46 -10.82
C VAL A 108 -2.24 -2.49 -11.99
N PHE A 109 -1.23 -1.64 -12.20
CA PHE A 109 -1.25 -0.65 -13.27
C PHE A 109 -0.56 -1.13 -14.56
N ASP A 110 -0.90 -0.46 -15.65
CA ASP A 110 -0.21 -0.59 -16.93
C ASP A 110 1.30 -0.30 -16.79
N SER A 111 2.08 -0.96 -17.66
CA SER A 111 3.55 -0.87 -17.65
C SER A 111 4.15 0.52 -17.88
N ASN A 112 3.34 1.49 -18.31
CA ASN A 112 3.73 2.90 -18.47
C ASN A 112 3.77 3.66 -17.13
N ILE A 113 3.13 3.17 -16.07
CA ILE A 113 3.21 3.74 -14.74
C ILE A 113 4.50 3.27 -14.07
N PRO A 114 5.36 4.17 -13.57
CA PRO A 114 6.66 3.83 -12.98
C PRO A 114 6.51 3.24 -11.56
N VAL A 115 5.87 2.09 -11.44
CA VAL A 115 5.63 1.43 -10.15
C VAL A 115 6.94 1.14 -9.41
N GLY A 116 7.06 1.67 -8.19
CA GLY A 116 8.24 1.54 -7.35
C GLY A 116 9.45 2.33 -7.83
N LYS A 117 9.25 3.31 -8.71
CA LYS A 117 10.31 4.14 -9.30
C LYS A 117 9.88 5.60 -9.32
N TYR A 118 10.86 6.50 -9.34
CA TYR A 118 10.57 7.89 -9.65
C TYR A 118 10.11 8.03 -11.10
N ARG A 119 9.13 8.91 -11.31
CA ARG A 119 8.75 9.32 -12.67
C ARG A 119 9.92 9.99 -13.39
N THR A 120 9.93 9.85 -14.71
CA THR A 120 10.98 10.40 -15.60
C THR A 120 10.48 11.56 -16.46
N VAL A 121 9.29 12.07 -16.15
CA VAL A 121 8.63 13.18 -16.85
C VAL A 121 7.97 14.09 -15.84
N ASN A 122 7.79 15.36 -16.19
CA ASN A 122 6.98 16.28 -15.39
C ASN A 122 5.48 16.05 -15.64
N ILE A 123 4.71 16.20 -14.58
CA ILE A 123 3.25 16.02 -14.59
C ILE A 123 2.58 17.29 -14.06
N THR A 124 1.36 17.50 -14.50
CA THR A 124 0.48 18.57 -14.00
C THR A 124 -0.89 17.95 -13.75
N LYS A 125 -1.52 18.30 -12.64
CA LYS A 125 -2.90 17.89 -12.35
C LYS A 125 -3.76 19.14 -12.26
N ASN A 126 -4.83 19.16 -13.06
CA ASN A 126 -5.84 20.18 -12.96
C ASN A 126 -6.79 19.78 -11.82
N GLU A 127 -6.66 20.43 -10.68
CA GLU A 127 -7.52 20.19 -9.52
C GLU A 127 -8.67 21.21 -9.51
N PRO A 128 -9.95 20.80 -9.63
CA PRO A 128 -11.08 21.74 -9.62
C PRO A 128 -11.16 22.61 -8.36
N VAL A 129 -10.69 22.07 -7.23
CA VAL A 129 -10.67 22.74 -5.92
C VAL A 129 -9.67 23.90 -5.87
N LEU A 130 -8.65 23.89 -6.75
CA LEU A 130 -7.62 24.92 -6.81
C LEU A 130 -8.01 26.12 -7.71
N LYS A 131 -9.27 26.26 -8.11
CA LYS A 131 -9.78 27.39 -8.92
C LYS A 131 -8.95 27.70 -10.19
N GLY A 132 -8.32 26.69 -10.78
CA GLY A 132 -7.47 26.84 -11.97
C GLY A 132 -5.96 26.93 -11.69
N ASP A 133 -5.53 26.89 -10.42
CA ASP A 133 -4.12 26.72 -10.06
C ASP A 133 -3.70 25.25 -10.21
N THR A 134 -2.52 25.03 -10.76
CA THR A 134 -1.92 23.70 -10.92
C THR A 134 -1.08 23.38 -9.68
N VAL A 135 -1.19 22.14 -9.15
CA VAL A 135 -0.24 21.67 -8.14
C VAL A 135 1.17 21.68 -8.73
N ILE A 136 2.07 22.45 -8.14
CA ILE A 136 3.48 22.46 -8.54
C ILE A 136 4.13 21.21 -7.98
N TYR A 137 4.44 20.26 -8.85
CA TYR A 137 5.24 19.09 -8.53
C TYR A 137 6.73 19.38 -8.74
N SER A 138 7.61 18.73 -7.98
CA SER A 138 9.07 18.82 -8.18
C SER A 138 9.47 18.43 -9.60
N ASP A 139 10.48 19.09 -10.16
CA ASP A 139 11.04 18.65 -11.45
C ASP A 139 11.54 17.19 -11.33
N PHE A 140 11.25 16.36 -12.33
CA PHE A 140 11.50 14.92 -12.25
C PHE A 140 12.96 14.54 -11.93
N PRO A 141 14.00 15.25 -12.43
CA PRO A 141 15.39 14.95 -12.09
C PRO A 141 15.72 15.22 -10.62
N LEU A 142 14.92 16.04 -9.94
CA LEU A 142 15.16 16.48 -8.57
C LEU A 142 14.39 15.68 -7.52
N ILE A 143 13.40 14.86 -7.90
CA ILE A 143 12.51 14.14 -6.96
C ILE A 143 13.31 13.40 -5.89
N ALA A 144 14.35 12.66 -6.28
CA ALA A 144 15.15 11.88 -5.33
C ALA A 144 15.84 12.77 -4.28
N ALA A 145 16.43 13.89 -4.73
CA ALA A 145 17.13 14.83 -3.85
C ALA A 145 16.15 15.59 -2.94
N THR A 146 14.99 15.99 -3.47
CA THR A 146 13.93 16.63 -2.69
C THR A 146 13.39 15.70 -1.61
N LEU A 147 13.07 14.45 -1.94
CA LEU A 147 12.59 13.49 -0.95
C LEU A 147 13.65 13.16 0.11
N ASP A 148 14.92 13.05 -0.27
CA ASP A 148 15.99 12.83 0.71
C ASP A 148 16.08 13.99 1.71
N TYR A 149 16.02 15.23 1.21
CA TYR A 149 15.97 16.42 2.06
C TYR A 149 14.72 16.42 2.96
N ASP A 150 13.52 16.25 2.40
CA ASP A 150 12.26 16.31 3.15
C ASP A 150 12.17 15.23 4.23
N PHE A 151 12.59 14.00 3.93
CA PHE A 151 12.61 12.91 4.91
C PHE A 151 13.66 13.10 6.01
N GLN A 152 14.77 13.77 5.71
CA GLN A 152 15.74 14.16 6.74
C GLN A 152 15.14 15.22 7.67
N GLN A 153 14.50 16.24 7.11
CA GLN A 153 13.82 17.28 7.89
C GLN A 153 12.72 16.70 8.79
N GLU A 154 11.88 15.78 8.28
CA GLU A 154 10.82 15.14 9.05
C GLU A 154 11.38 14.25 10.18
N ARG A 155 12.49 13.54 9.93
CA ARG A 155 13.14 12.73 10.95
C ARG A 155 13.76 13.57 12.07
N ASP A 156 14.28 14.74 11.72
CA ASP A 156 14.88 15.66 12.68
C ASP A 156 13.81 16.49 13.42
N PHE A 157 12.57 16.48 12.91
CA PHE A 157 11.42 17.06 13.58
C PHE A 157 11.00 16.17 14.77
N SER A 158 11.10 16.73 15.97
CA SER A 158 10.65 16.07 17.20
C SER A 158 9.15 16.32 17.36
N MET A 159 8.33 15.27 17.24
CA MET A 159 6.90 15.27 17.66
C MET A 159 6.77 15.23 19.21
N LEU A 160 7.52 16.07 19.92
CA LEU A 160 7.36 16.28 21.36
C LEU A 160 6.76 17.67 21.58
N ASP A 161 5.44 17.73 21.55
CA ASP A 161 4.61 18.67 22.29
C ASP A 161 3.53 17.87 23.03
#